data_AF-A0A2D8LYK6-F1
#
_entry.id   AF-A0A2D8LYK6-F1
#
_cell.length_a   1.000
_cell.length_b   1.000
_cell.length_c   1.000
_cell.angle_alpha   90.00
_cell.angle_beta   90.00
_cell.angle_gamma   90.00
#
_symmetry.space_group_name_H-M   'P 1'
#
loop_
_entity.id
_entity.type
_entity.pdbx_description
1 polymer ?
#
loop_
_entity_poly.entity_id
_entity_poly.type
_entity_poly.pdbx_seq_one_letter_code
_entity_poly.pdbx_strand_id
1 'polypeptide(L)'
;MLKCSLSRKYIKDMNIDLFFSSKNFPGLVCDEGFDYVPSGIIFDMRLSSLTLEFAPKGKDFAEAFEMNVAVSDDFAPVLAETEMILLGIMDKQELSKAWVLPIGVLEDDGDFAYAIDTIRMNPARDGLREMIFFLKDAEKGQPVHREHISQGGAIKPVTEKQDLKEITLTKTAERGLRQEARNAPTSPANRVAPPVPQPKK
;
A
#
# COMPACT_ATOMS: atom_id res chain seq x y z
N MET A 1 24.57 -20.11 -18.61
CA MET A 1 23.49 -19.42 -19.34
C MET A 1 22.15 -20.01 -18.89
N LEU A 2 21.62 -19.55 -17.76
CA LEU A 2 20.32 -19.97 -17.25
C LEU A 2 19.27 -19.06 -17.88
N LYS A 3 18.47 -19.62 -18.80
CA LYS A 3 17.22 -18.98 -19.22
C LYS A 3 16.28 -19.02 -18.02
N CYS A 4 16.24 -17.93 -17.26
CA CYS A 4 15.14 -17.66 -16.35
C CYS A 4 13.95 -17.25 -17.23
N SER A 5 13.20 -18.23 -17.73
CA SER A 5 11.90 -18.00 -18.38
C SER A 5 10.80 -18.49 -17.46
N LEU A 6 10.75 -17.97 -16.24
CA LEU A 6 9.63 -18.14 -15.34
C LEU A 6 8.90 -16.80 -15.26
N SER A 7 7.89 -16.73 -16.13
CA SER A 7 6.60 -16.07 -15.92
C SER A 7 6.47 -14.54 -15.92
N ARG A 8 6.49 -13.95 -17.11
CA ARG A 8 5.58 -12.84 -17.49
C ARG A 8 4.08 -13.25 -17.54
N LYS A 9 3.66 -14.23 -16.73
CA LYS A 9 2.36 -14.92 -16.88
C LYS A 9 1.40 -14.69 -15.70
N TYR A 10 1.83 -14.02 -14.63
CA TYR A 10 1.04 -13.92 -13.40
C TYR A 10 0.57 -12.50 -13.05
N ILE A 11 0.86 -11.51 -13.91
CA ILE A 11 0.40 -10.12 -13.74
C ILE A 11 0.07 -9.52 -15.10
N LYS A 12 -0.78 -10.22 -15.85
CA LYS A 12 -1.60 -9.58 -16.88
C LYS A 12 -2.88 -9.12 -16.14
N ASP A 13 -3.94 -8.60 -16.71
CA ASP A 13 -5.22 -8.30 -16.02
C ASP A 13 -5.28 -7.34 -14.79
N MET A 14 -4.19 -6.92 -14.12
CA MET A 14 -4.25 -6.06 -12.92
C MET A 14 -4.33 -4.55 -13.22
N ASN A 15 -5.18 -3.83 -12.50
CA ASN A 15 -5.24 -2.36 -12.49
C ASN A 15 -5.00 -1.82 -11.08
N ILE A 16 -4.24 -0.72 -11.00
CA ILE A 16 -3.92 -0.08 -9.72
C ILE A 16 -4.18 1.42 -9.81
N ASP A 17 -4.90 1.93 -8.82
CA ASP A 17 -5.16 3.34 -8.62
C ASP A 17 -4.47 3.85 -7.37
N LEU A 18 -3.89 5.05 -7.49
CA LEU A 18 -3.41 5.83 -6.37
C LEU A 18 -4.50 6.82 -5.98
N PHE A 19 -4.82 6.85 -4.69
CA PHE A 19 -5.72 7.81 -4.09
C PHE A 19 -5.02 8.58 -2.97
N PHE A 20 -5.54 9.77 -2.68
CA PHE A 20 -5.17 10.55 -1.51
C PHE A 20 -6.40 10.85 -0.68
N SER A 21 -6.23 10.73 0.64
CA SER A 21 -7.24 11.14 1.60
C SER A 21 -7.33 12.66 1.69
N SER A 22 -8.36 13.18 2.37
CA SER A 22 -8.50 14.63 2.65
C SER A 22 -7.31 15.23 3.42
N LYS A 23 -6.49 14.38 4.05
CA LYS A 23 -5.25 14.75 4.76
C LYS A 23 -3.98 14.48 3.95
N ASN A 24 -4.10 14.27 2.64
CA ASN A 24 -2.98 13.94 1.74
C ASN A 24 -2.23 12.66 2.13
N PHE A 25 -2.86 11.73 2.84
CA PHE A 25 -2.26 10.41 3.04
C PHE A 25 -2.48 9.55 1.78
N PRO A 26 -1.46 8.87 1.24
CA PRO A 26 -1.60 8.08 0.02
C PRO A 26 -2.11 6.66 0.27
N GLY A 27 -2.85 6.12 -0.70
CA GLY A 27 -3.25 4.72 -0.69
C GLY A 27 -3.48 4.17 -2.09
N LEU A 28 -3.08 2.92 -2.29
CA LEU A 28 -3.24 2.17 -3.53
C LEU A 28 -4.41 1.20 -3.42
N VAL A 29 -5.19 1.11 -4.49
CA VAL A 29 -6.28 0.14 -4.64
C VAL A 29 -6.02 -0.68 -5.89
N CYS A 30 -5.95 -2.00 -5.75
CA CYS A 30 -5.82 -2.92 -6.87
C CYS A 30 -7.00 -3.89 -6.95
N ASP A 31 -7.35 -4.33 -8.15
CA ASP A 31 -8.47 -5.24 -8.44
C ASP A 31 -8.08 -6.73 -8.40
N GLU A 32 -6.78 -7.01 -8.27
CA GLU A 32 -6.27 -8.36 -8.14
C GLU A 32 -5.25 -8.47 -7.00
N GLY A 33 -5.08 -9.70 -6.49
CA GLY A 33 -4.12 -9.99 -5.44
C GLY A 33 -2.75 -10.42 -5.96
N PHE A 34 -1.79 -10.50 -5.04
CA PHE A 34 -0.41 -10.91 -5.33
C PHE A 34 -0.10 -12.29 -4.74
N ASP A 35 0.75 -13.05 -5.43
CA ASP A 35 1.25 -14.35 -4.96
C ASP A 35 2.29 -14.22 -3.82
N TYR A 36 2.90 -13.04 -3.71
CA TYR A 36 3.88 -12.69 -2.69
C TYR A 36 3.32 -11.56 -1.81
N VAL A 37 3.80 -11.49 -0.57
CA VAL A 37 3.38 -10.45 0.36
C VAL A 37 4.08 -9.14 -0.02
N PRO A 38 3.34 -8.04 -0.25
CA PRO A 38 3.92 -6.72 -0.42
C PRO A 38 4.84 -6.34 0.75
N SER A 39 6.04 -5.82 0.46
CA SER A 39 7.00 -5.38 1.48
C SER A 39 7.17 -3.87 1.54
N GLY A 40 6.99 -3.16 0.42
CA GLY A 40 7.17 -1.71 0.33
C GLY A 40 6.89 -1.17 -1.06
N ILE A 41 6.90 0.15 -1.19
CA ILE A 41 6.83 0.86 -2.46
C ILE A 41 8.13 1.66 -2.63
N ILE A 42 8.68 1.68 -3.84
CA ILE A 42 9.70 2.65 -4.24
C ILE A 42 9.02 3.71 -5.09
N PHE A 43 9.22 4.97 -4.75
CA PHE A 43 8.84 6.10 -5.59
C PHE A 43 10.10 6.71 -6.22
N ASP A 44 10.20 6.57 -7.54
CA ASP A 44 11.25 7.23 -8.33
C ASP A 44 10.77 8.61 -8.74
N MET A 45 11.36 9.65 -8.18
CA MET A 45 10.97 11.04 -8.44
C MET A 45 11.33 11.48 -9.85
N ARG A 46 12.40 10.94 -10.44
CA ARG A 46 12.89 11.34 -11.77
C ARG A 46 12.00 10.79 -12.87
N LEU A 47 11.55 9.55 -12.70
CA LEU A 47 10.63 8.89 -13.62
C LEU A 47 9.16 9.13 -13.25
N SER A 48 8.90 9.70 -12.06
CA SER A 48 7.58 9.83 -11.47
C SER A 48 6.84 8.48 -11.49
N SER A 49 7.52 7.40 -11.13
CA SER A 49 6.98 6.04 -11.20
C SER A 49 7.01 5.35 -9.84
N LEU A 50 6.07 4.43 -9.65
CA LEU A 50 5.98 3.60 -8.46
C LEU A 50 6.40 2.16 -8.79
N THR A 51 7.15 1.55 -7.90
CA THR A 51 7.54 0.14 -7.97
C THR A 51 7.13 -0.55 -6.68
N LEU A 52 6.41 -1.67 -6.80
CA LEU A 52 5.99 -2.49 -5.68
C LEU A 52 7.01 -3.60 -5.41
N GLU A 53 7.53 -3.61 -4.20
CA GLU A 53 8.47 -4.60 -3.70
C GLU A 53 7.73 -5.71 -2.93
N PHE A 54 8.31 -6.91 -2.95
CA PHE A 54 7.73 -8.08 -2.30
C PHE A 54 8.69 -8.69 -1.28
N ALA A 55 8.12 -9.25 -0.22
CA ALA A 55 8.87 -10.05 0.75
C ALA A 55 9.26 -11.41 0.14
N PRO A 56 10.48 -11.91 0.42
CA PRO A 56 10.90 -13.23 -0.05
C PRO A 56 10.06 -14.34 0.61
N LYS A 57 9.80 -15.41 -0.15
CA LYS A 57 9.08 -16.60 0.32
C LYS A 57 10.05 -17.76 0.46
N GLY A 58 10.74 -17.81 1.60
CA GLY A 58 11.80 -18.80 1.82
C GLY A 58 13.02 -18.50 0.95
N LYS A 59 13.29 -19.34 -0.06
CA LYS A 59 14.38 -19.13 -1.03
C LYS A 59 13.92 -18.47 -2.33
N ASP A 60 12.61 -18.30 -2.49
CA ASP A 60 12.03 -17.75 -3.70
C ASP A 60 11.87 -16.23 -3.56
N PHE A 61 12.29 -15.52 -4.60
CA PHE A 61 12.17 -14.07 -4.72
C PHE A 61 11.20 -13.75 -5.85
N ALA A 62 10.31 -12.78 -5.61
CA ALA A 62 9.50 -12.20 -6.68
C ALA A 62 10.27 -11.09 -7.37
N GLU A 63 10.01 -10.91 -8.66
CA GLU A 63 10.40 -9.69 -9.36
C GLU A 63 9.57 -8.51 -8.81
N ALA A 64 10.21 -7.35 -8.70
CA ALA A 64 9.50 -6.12 -8.36
C ALA A 64 8.47 -5.79 -9.45
N PHE A 65 7.37 -5.15 -9.05
CA PHE A 65 6.28 -4.81 -9.97
C PHE A 65 6.28 -3.31 -10.26
N GLU A 66 6.74 -2.95 -11.46
CA GLU A 66 6.78 -1.58 -11.95
C GLU A 66 5.39 -1.14 -12.44
N MET A 67 4.88 -0.04 -11.88
CA MET A 67 3.64 0.58 -12.31
C MET A 67 3.88 1.42 -13.57
N ASN A 68 2.98 1.33 -14.54
CA ASN A 68 3.23 1.79 -15.92
C ASN A 68 2.58 3.13 -16.28
N VAL A 69 1.97 3.82 -15.32
CA VAL A 69 1.44 5.17 -15.48
C VAL A 69 2.18 6.10 -14.54
N ALA A 70 2.76 7.15 -15.10
CA ALA A 70 3.48 8.15 -14.33
C ALA A 70 2.54 8.88 -13.37
N VAL A 71 3.05 9.16 -12.17
CA VAL A 71 2.42 9.94 -11.15
C VAL A 71 2.37 11.41 -11.61
N SER A 72 1.20 12.03 -11.57
CA SER A 72 1.07 13.46 -11.88
C SER A 72 1.82 14.35 -10.87
N ASP A 73 2.34 15.48 -11.36
CA ASP A 73 3.01 16.52 -10.58
C ASP A 73 2.20 17.03 -9.38
N ASP A 74 0.86 16.92 -9.42
CA ASP A 74 -0.02 17.30 -8.30
C ASP A 74 0.12 16.35 -7.09
N PHE A 75 0.61 15.13 -7.30
CA PHE A 75 0.73 14.08 -6.27
C PHE A 75 2.17 13.75 -5.91
N ALA A 76 3.11 13.94 -6.84
CA ALA A 76 4.52 13.60 -6.65
C ALA A 76 5.17 14.25 -5.41
N PRO A 77 4.97 15.55 -5.10
CA PRO A 77 5.55 16.17 -3.90
C PRO A 77 5.06 15.53 -2.60
N VAL A 78 3.78 15.13 -2.55
CA VAL A 78 3.20 14.50 -1.37
C VAL A 78 3.80 13.11 -1.14
N LEU A 79 4.02 12.34 -2.21
CA LEU A 79 4.68 11.03 -2.11
C LEU A 79 6.13 11.13 -1.67
N ALA A 80 6.86 12.15 -2.13
CA ALA A 80 8.26 12.38 -1.75
C ALA A 80 8.42 12.65 -0.24
N GLU A 81 7.42 13.26 0.39
CA GLU A 81 7.44 13.59 1.82
C GLU A 81 6.80 12.49 2.71
N THR A 82 6.23 11.45 2.11
CA THR A 82 5.47 10.44 2.85
C THR A 82 6.31 9.19 3.10
N GLU A 83 6.29 8.72 4.35
CA GLU A 83 7.01 7.50 4.75
C GLU A 83 6.22 6.21 4.52
N MET A 84 4.88 6.28 4.48
CA MET A 84 4.00 5.12 4.46
C MET A 84 2.82 5.28 3.49
N ILE A 85 2.42 4.19 2.85
CA ILE A 85 1.27 4.11 1.94
C ILE A 85 0.40 2.92 2.28
N LEU A 86 -0.92 3.07 2.13
CA LEU A 86 -1.83 1.93 2.22
C LEU A 86 -1.87 1.18 0.89
N LEU A 87 -2.00 -0.14 0.92
CA LEU A 87 -2.29 -0.94 -0.27
C LEU A 87 -3.45 -1.88 0.04
N GLY A 88 -4.56 -1.74 -0.68
CA GLY A 88 -5.75 -2.59 -0.54
C GLY A 88 -6.04 -3.38 -1.79
N ILE A 89 -6.36 -4.67 -1.61
CA ILE A 89 -6.81 -5.56 -2.69
C ILE A 89 -8.32 -5.68 -2.63
N MET A 90 -8.96 -5.34 -3.75
CA MET A 90 -10.38 -5.54 -3.99
C MET A 90 -10.59 -6.88 -4.69
N ASP A 91 -11.44 -7.75 -4.15
CA ASP A 91 -11.93 -8.95 -4.84
C ASP A 91 -13.41 -8.77 -5.13
N LYS A 92 -13.79 -8.74 -6.42
CA LYS A 92 -15.18 -8.50 -6.85
C LYS A 92 -15.83 -7.31 -6.14
N GLN A 93 -15.07 -6.22 -6.03
CA GLN A 93 -15.49 -4.97 -5.39
C GLN A 93 -15.66 -5.03 -3.86
N GLU A 94 -15.18 -6.08 -3.20
CA GLU A 94 -15.07 -6.15 -1.75
C GLU A 94 -13.62 -6.03 -1.31
N LEU A 95 -13.34 -5.27 -0.25
CA LEU A 95 -11.98 -5.22 0.29
C LEU A 95 -11.63 -6.58 0.93
N SER A 96 -10.61 -7.22 0.38
CA SER A 96 -10.20 -8.57 0.75
C SER A 96 -9.02 -8.58 1.73
N LYS A 97 -8.04 -7.71 1.50
CA LYS A 97 -6.81 -7.56 2.28
C LYS A 97 -6.31 -6.13 2.16
N ALA A 98 -5.56 -5.66 3.16
CA ALA A 98 -4.78 -4.45 3.03
C ALA A 98 -3.52 -4.47 3.89
N TRP A 99 -2.55 -3.67 3.48
CA TRP A 99 -1.29 -3.46 4.19
C TRP A 99 -1.01 -1.98 4.37
N VAL A 100 -0.26 -1.66 5.43
CA VAL A 100 0.49 -0.41 5.52
C VAL A 100 1.92 -0.72 5.12
N LEU A 101 2.41 -0.06 4.07
CA LEU A 101 3.71 -0.30 3.45
C LEU A 101 4.61 0.91 3.62
N PRO A 102 5.92 0.73 3.85
CA PRO A 102 6.89 1.82 3.76
C PRO A 102 7.06 2.29 2.31
N ILE A 103 7.42 3.57 2.15
CA ILE A 103 7.84 4.16 0.88
C ILE A 103 9.34 4.45 0.97
N GLY A 104 10.12 3.89 0.04
CA GLY A 104 11.48 4.35 -0.24
C GLY A 104 11.44 5.36 -1.38
N VAL A 105 12.09 6.51 -1.22
CA VAL A 105 12.17 7.54 -2.26
C VAL A 105 13.53 7.46 -2.95
N LEU A 106 13.52 7.46 -4.29
CA LEU A 106 14.70 7.51 -5.13
C LEU A 106 14.77 8.90 -5.77
N GLU A 107 15.70 9.73 -5.28
CA GLU A 107 15.98 11.05 -5.84
C GLU A 107 17.09 10.95 -6.91
N ASP A 108 18.16 10.20 -6.62
CA ASP A 108 19.29 9.96 -7.51
C ASP A 108 19.63 8.47 -7.67
N ASP A 109 20.41 8.11 -8.71
CA ASP A 109 20.82 6.71 -9.01
C ASP A 109 21.55 6.02 -7.83
N GLY A 110 22.13 6.81 -6.91
CA GLY A 110 22.81 6.31 -5.70
C GLY A 110 21.88 5.90 -4.56
N ASP A 111 20.62 6.32 -4.58
CA ASP A 111 19.72 6.20 -3.43
C ASP A 111 18.94 4.87 -3.40
N PHE A 112 19.12 4.02 -4.41
CA PHE A 112 18.38 2.75 -4.49
C PHE A 112 18.64 1.86 -3.28
N ALA A 113 19.89 1.79 -2.81
CA ALA A 113 20.23 1.04 -1.61
C ALA A 113 19.53 1.62 -0.37
N TYR A 114 19.45 2.95 -0.27
CA TYR A 114 18.77 3.64 0.82
C TYR A 114 17.26 3.39 0.81
N ALA A 115 16.62 3.47 -0.35
CA ALA A 115 15.19 3.17 -0.51
C ALA A 115 14.87 1.72 -0.08
N ILE A 116 15.69 0.75 -0.49
CA ILE A 116 15.54 -0.66 -0.09
C ILE A 116 15.77 -0.85 1.42
N ASP A 117 16.76 -0.19 2.00
CA ASP A 117 17.01 -0.28 3.43
C ASP A 117 15.87 0.34 4.26
N THR A 118 15.28 1.45 3.80
CA THR A 118 14.06 2.04 4.40
C THR A 118 12.91 1.03 4.44
N ILE A 119 12.69 0.30 3.34
CA ILE A 119 11.66 -0.74 3.26
C ILE A 119 11.96 -1.89 4.24
N ARG A 120 13.23 -2.32 4.33
CA ARG A 120 13.64 -3.42 5.22
C ARG A 120 13.55 -3.07 6.70
N MET A 121 13.85 -1.82 7.06
CA MET A 121 13.81 -1.36 8.45
C MET A 121 12.38 -1.13 8.95
N ASN A 122 11.43 -0.88 8.05
CA ASN A 122 10.03 -0.60 8.37
C ASN A 122 9.11 -1.66 7.74
N PRO A 123 9.02 -2.87 8.32
CA PRO A 123 8.30 -3.98 7.70
C PRO A 123 6.82 -3.66 7.51
N ALA A 124 6.28 -4.10 6.37
CA ALA A 124 4.85 -4.09 6.08
C ALA A 124 4.05 -4.73 7.22
N ARG A 125 2.90 -4.12 7.53
CA ARG A 125 1.96 -4.63 8.55
C ARG A 125 0.55 -4.70 8.00
N ASP A 126 -0.33 -5.43 8.69
CA ASP A 126 -1.76 -5.40 8.37
C ASP A 126 -2.29 -3.96 8.48
N GLY A 127 -3.08 -3.57 7.48
CA GLY A 127 -3.66 -2.25 7.37
C GLY A 127 -5.15 -2.28 7.04
N LEU A 128 -5.83 -3.42 7.26
CA LEU A 128 -7.22 -3.59 6.85
C LEU A 128 -8.15 -2.56 7.51
N ARG A 129 -7.91 -2.27 8.80
CA ARG A 129 -8.69 -1.28 9.54
C ARG A 129 -8.46 0.13 8.99
N GLU A 130 -7.20 0.52 8.81
CA GLU A 130 -6.81 1.83 8.28
C GLU A 130 -7.35 2.03 6.86
N MET A 131 -7.31 0.98 6.03
CA MET A 131 -7.81 1.04 4.67
C MET A 131 -9.31 1.32 4.60
N ILE A 132 -10.12 0.76 5.52
CA ILE A 132 -11.55 1.06 5.59
C ILE A 132 -11.82 2.54 5.87
N PHE A 133 -11.04 3.15 6.77
CA PHE A 133 -11.18 4.58 7.06
C PHE A 133 -10.67 5.43 5.90
N PHE A 134 -9.55 5.03 5.30
CA PHE A 134 -8.97 5.69 4.15
C PHE A 134 -9.93 5.75 2.97
N LEU A 135 -10.56 4.63 2.60
CA LEU A 135 -11.48 4.57 1.45
C LEU A 135 -12.68 5.51 1.61
N LYS A 136 -13.13 5.77 2.85
CA LYS A 136 -14.23 6.72 3.13
C LYS A 136 -13.81 8.19 3.01
N ASP A 137 -12.51 8.46 3.12
CA ASP A 137 -11.89 9.79 3.14
C ASP A 137 -11.10 10.09 1.86
N ALA A 138 -11.02 9.13 0.93
CA ALA A 138 -10.34 9.28 -0.35
C ALA A 138 -11.11 10.26 -1.26
N GLU A 139 -10.43 11.30 -1.74
CA GLU A 139 -11.04 12.38 -2.54
C GLU A 139 -10.48 12.48 -3.94
N LYS A 140 -9.16 12.38 -4.06
CA LYS A 140 -8.43 12.51 -5.32
C LYS A 140 -7.79 11.17 -5.66
N GLY A 141 -7.72 10.85 -6.94
CA GLY A 141 -6.98 9.69 -7.37
C GLY A 141 -6.63 9.71 -8.84
N GLN A 142 -5.69 8.84 -9.20
CA GLN A 142 -5.23 8.65 -10.56
C GLN A 142 -4.89 7.18 -10.80
N PRO A 143 -4.99 6.71 -12.05
CA PRO A 143 -4.36 5.47 -12.47
C PRO A 143 -2.84 5.51 -12.25
N VAL A 144 -2.27 4.43 -11.70
CA VAL A 144 -0.81 4.23 -11.67
C VAL A 144 -0.37 2.97 -12.40
N HIS A 145 -1.26 1.98 -12.54
CA HIS A 145 -1.03 0.83 -13.42
C HIS A 145 -2.28 0.49 -14.22
N ARG A 146 -2.12 0.27 -15.53
CA ARG A 146 -3.16 -0.24 -16.45
C ARG A 146 -2.57 -1.22 -17.43
N GLU A 147 -3.11 -2.43 -17.45
CA GLU A 147 -2.61 -3.47 -18.36
C GLU A 147 -2.77 -3.07 -19.84
N HIS A 148 -3.92 -2.52 -20.21
CA HIS A 148 -4.26 -2.21 -21.61
C HIS A 148 -3.91 -0.79 -22.05
N ILE A 149 -3.02 -0.09 -21.34
CA ILE A 149 -2.70 1.31 -21.70
C ILE A 149 -2.16 1.47 -23.13
N SER A 150 -1.46 0.43 -23.62
CA SER A 150 -0.93 0.36 -24.99
C SER A 150 -2.01 0.16 -26.08
N GLN A 151 -3.26 -0.12 -25.70
CA GLN A 151 -4.35 -0.43 -26.63
C GLN A 151 -5.26 0.78 -26.92
N GLY A 152 -4.91 1.98 -26.45
CA GLY A 152 -5.62 3.22 -26.78
C GLY A 152 -7.03 3.36 -26.17
N GLY A 153 -7.34 2.54 -25.15
CA GLY A 153 -8.59 2.63 -24.41
C GLY A 153 -8.58 3.77 -23.38
N ALA A 154 -9.76 4.30 -23.05
CA ALA A 154 -9.91 5.25 -21.95
C ALA A 154 -9.48 4.61 -20.62
N ILE A 155 -8.63 5.30 -19.86
CA ILE A 155 -8.17 4.83 -18.55
C ILE A 155 -9.32 5.00 -17.55
N LYS A 156 -9.87 3.88 -17.09
CA LYS A 156 -10.98 3.85 -16.13
C LYS A 156 -10.45 3.48 -14.74
N PRO A 157 -10.92 4.13 -13.65
CA PRO A 157 -10.54 3.75 -12.28
C PRO A 157 -11.09 2.37 -11.90
N VAL A 158 -10.38 1.65 -11.03
CA VAL A 158 -10.79 0.37 -10.42
C VAL A 158 -12.19 0.49 -9.80
N THR A 159 -12.54 1.69 -9.33
CA THR A 159 -13.78 1.98 -8.60
C THR A 159 -14.83 2.70 -9.44
N GLU A 160 -14.73 2.70 -10.78
CA GLU A 160 -15.58 3.49 -11.70
C GLU A 160 -17.10 3.40 -11.46
N LYS A 161 -17.59 2.30 -10.85
CA LYS A 161 -19.03 2.07 -10.62
C LYS A 161 -19.45 2.08 -9.14
N GLN A 162 -18.57 2.45 -8.22
CA GLN A 162 -18.84 2.44 -6.79
C GLN A 162 -18.36 3.71 -6.10
N ASP A 163 -19.18 4.20 -5.18
CA ASP A 163 -18.70 5.16 -4.20
C ASP A 163 -17.74 4.43 -3.25
N LEU A 164 -16.50 4.90 -3.16
CA LEU A 164 -15.48 4.36 -2.24
C LEU A 164 -16.00 4.29 -0.78
N LYS A 165 -16.97 5.14 -0.44
CA LYS A 165 -17.62 5.19 0.88
C LYS A 165 -18.52 4.00 1.18
N GLU A 166 -18.97 3.28 0.15
CA GLU A 166 -19.89 2.14 0.25
C GLU A 166 -19.19 0.77 0.15
N ILE A 167 -17.86 0.74 0.07
CA ILE A 167 -17.09 -0.50 -0.03
C ILE A 167 -17.35 -1.43 1.16
N THR A 168 -17.76 -2.66 0.86
CA THR A 168 -17.97 -3.74 1.83
C THR A 168 -16.71 -4.59 2.00
N LEU A 169 -16.65 -5.33 3.11
CA LEU A 169 -15.58 -6.27 3.40
C LEU A 169 -15.96 -7.68 2.95
N THR A 170 -14.98 -8.44 2.48
CA THR A 170 -15.16 -9.89 2.32
C THR A 170 -15.37 -10.55 3.70
N LYS A 171 -16.10 -11.68 3.74
CA LYS A 171 -16.27 -12.48 4.98
C LYS A 171 -14.94 -12.87 5.64
N THR A 172 -13.89 -13.05 4.84
CA THR A 172 -12.54 -13.36 5.33
C THR A 172 -11.92 -12.16 6.03
N ALA A 173 -11.99 -10.97 5.41
CA ALA A 173 -11.55 -9.71 5.99
C ALA A 173 -12.30 -9.39 7.30
N GLU A 174 -13.63 -9.57 7.32
CA GLU A 174 -14.44 -9.39 8.53
C GLU A 174 -14.00 -10.30 9.69
N ARG A 175 -13.68 -11.57 9.39
CA ARG A 175 -13.18 -12.52 10.39
C ARG A 175 -11.81 -12.09 10.93
N GLY A 176 -10.92 -11.63 10.04
CA GLY A 176 -9.61 -11.10 10.41
C GLY A 176 -9.71 -9.96 11.43
N LEU A 177 -10.50 -8.93 11.12
CA LEU A 177 -10.72 -7.79 12.03
C LEU A 177 -11.33 -8.20 13.37
N ARG A 178 -12.29 -9.14 13.37
CA ARG A 178 -12.89 -9.65 14.61
C ARG A 178 -11.87 -10.40 15.46
N GLN A 179 -10.94 -11.11 14.84
CA GLN A 179 -9.91 -11.85 15.55
C GLN A 179 -8.84 -10.90 16.12
N GLU A 180 -8.45 -9.88 15.35
CA GLU A 180 -7.55 -8.82 15.82
C GLU A 180 -8.16 -8.07 17.02
N ALA A 181 -9.43 -7.65 16.93
CA ALA A 181 -10.12 -6.96 18.02
C ALA A 181 -10.24 -7.81 19.30
N ARG A 182 -10.30 -9.14 19.18
CA ARG A 182 -10.30 -10.06 20.32
C ARG A 182 -8.91 -10.23 20.94
N ASN A 183 -7.86 -10.10 20.14
CA ASN A 183 -6.48 -10.24 20.58
C ASN A 183 -5.87 -8.91 21.03
N ALA A 184 -6.54 -7.78 20.77
CA ALA A 184 -6.13 -6.47 21.24
C ALA A 184 -6.03 -6.46 22.78
N PRO A 185 -4.94 -5.95 23.37
CA PRO A 185 -4.77 -5.94 24.81
C PRO A 185 -5.87 -5.10 25.47
N THR A 186 -6.82 -5.79 26.12
CA THR A 186 -7.83 -5.17 26.97
C THR A 186 -7.21 -4.84 28.32
N SER A 187 -6.44 -3.77 28.44
CA SER A 187 -6.00 -3.32 29.76
C SER A 187 -6.02 -1.80 29.89
N PRO A 188 -6.84 -1.24 30.82
CA PRO A 188 -6.73 0.15 31.26
C PRO A 188 -5.51 0.41 32.17
N ALA A 189 -4.67 -0.59 32.44
CA ALA A 189 -3.63 -0.52 33.46
C ALA A 189 -2.27 -0.09 32.90
N ASN A 190 -2.12 1.19 32.56
CA ASN A 190 -0.80 1.84 32.61
C ASN A 190 -0.87 3.38 32.73
N ARG A 191 -1.84 3.90 33.50
CA ARG A 191 -1.68 5.21 34.13
C ARG A 191 -0.88 5.04 35.41
N VAL A 192 0.44 4.96 35.28
CA VAL A 192 1.31 5.31 36.41
C VAL A 192 1.08 6.80 36.65
N ALA A 193 0.34 7.13 37.71
CA ALA A 193 0.24 8.50 38.16
C ALA A 193 1.67 9.00 38.47
N PRO A 194 2.07 10.20 38.01
CA PRO A 194 3.39 10.73 38.35
C PRO A 194 3.51 10.80 39.88
N PRO A 195 4.69 10.47 40.46
CA PRO A 195 4.86 10.49 41.90
C PRO A 195 4.64 11.91 42.43
N VAL A 196 3.73 12.03 43.40
CA VAL A 196 3.48 13.27 44.15
C VAL A 196 4.75 13.63 44.92
N PRO A 197 5.32 14.83 44.76
CA PRO A 197 6.49 15.25 45.52
C PRO A 197 6.16 15.30 47.02
N GLN A 198 6.88 14.56 47.85
CA GLN A 198 6.76 14.71 49.30
C GLN A 198 7.42 16.02 49.76
N PRO A 199 6.79 16.77 50.69
CA PRO A 199 7.37 17.99 51.22
C PRO A 199 8.60 17.66 52.06
N LYS A 200 9.72 18.32 51.75
CA LYS A 200 10.95 18.24 52.56
C LYS A 200 10.67 18.85 53.94
N LYS A 201 10.98 18.10 55.00
CA LYS A 201 11.11 18.63 56.37
C LYS A 201 12.46 19.29 56.55
#